data_AF-A0A932NWX3-F1
#
_entry.id   AF-A0A932NWX3-F1
#
_cell.length_a   1.000
_cell.length_b   1.000
_cell.length_c   1.000
_cell.angle_alpha   90.00
_cell.angle_beta   90.00
_cell.angle_gamma   90.00
#
_symmetry.space_group_name_H-M   'P 1'
#
loop_
_entity.id
_entity.type
_entity.pdbx_description
1 polymer ?
#
loop_
_entity_poly.entity_id
_entity_poly.type
_entity_poly.pdbx_seq_one_letter_code
_entity_poly.pdbx_strand_id
1 'polypeptide(L)'
;MGYFFPILGIIASVLMLKYREQLGNFMGEADWMRYVGGVYNFVIVLAIFVFFWSIASLTGTTEYLFKPFLYLLPGGVRNSGEQLPGVQ
;
A
#
# COMPACT_ATOMS: atom_id res chain seq x y z
N MET A 1 -4.17 -19.96 -9.45
CA MET A 1 -4.77 -18.60 -9.52
C MET A 1 -4.20 -17.60 -8.50
N GLY A 2 -3.47 -18.02 -7.44
CA GLY A 2 -2.99 -17.11 -6.37
C GLY A 2 -1.85 -16.14 -6.71
N TYR A 3 -1.05 -16.41 -7.75
CA TYR A 3 0.10 -15.57 -8.12
C TYR A 3 -0.15 -14.65 -9.31
N PHE A 4 -1.27 -14.83 -10.02
CA PHE A 4 -1.58 -14.08 -11.24
C PHE A 4 -1.83 -12.60 -10.95
N PHE A 5 -2.64 -12.30 -9.93
CA PHE A 5 -2.93 -10.92 -9.51
C PHE A 5 -1.69 -10.15 -9.02
N PRO A 6 -0.81 -10.73 -8.17
CA PRO A 6 0.44 -10.07 -7.80
C PRO A 6 1.35 -9.78 -8.99
N ILE A 7 1.53 -10.74 -9.90
CA ILE A 7 2.38 -10.55 -11.08
C ILE A 7 1.81 -9.45 -11.99
N LEU A 8 0.49 -9.44 -12.18
CA LEU A 8 -0.20 -8.38 -12.92
C LEU A 8 0.01 -7.01 -12.25
N GLY A 9 -0.04 -6.95 -10.91
CA GLY A 9 0.19 -5.72 -10.16
C GLY A 9 1.63 -5.19 -10.28
N ILE A 10 2.63 -6.08 -10.31
CA ILE A 10 4.02 -5.70 -10.61
C ILE A 10 4.11 -5.09 -12.01
N ILE A 11 3.55 -5.76 -13.02
CA ILE A 11 3.56 -5.23 -14.39
C ILE A 11 2.82 -3.89 -14.47
N ALA A 12 1.66 -3.77 -13.81
CA ALA A 12 0.89 -2.54 -13.75
C ALA A 12 1.68 -1.40 -13.10
N SER A 13 2.39 -1.64 -12.01
CA SER A 13 3.23 -0.61 -11.36
C SER A 13 4.34 -0.08 -12.27
N VAL A 14 4.98 -0.95 -13.04
CA VAL A 14 5.99 -0.56 -14.02
C VAL A 14 5.37 0.25 -15.16
N LEU A 15 4.19 -0.17 -15.64
CA LEU A 15 3.44 0.60 -16.64
C LEU A 15 3.02 1.96 -16.10
N MET A 16 2.60 2.06 -14.83
CA MET A 16 2.25 3.34 -14.20
C MET A 16 3.45 4.28 -14.12
N LEU A 17 4.65 3.78 -13.80
CA LEU A 17 5.87 4.59 -13.82
C LEU A 17 6.26 5.01 -15.24
N LYS A 18 6.10 4.11 -16.22
CA LYS A 18 6.42 4.38 -17.63
C LYS A 18 5.49 5.41 -18.26
N TYR A 19 4.19 5.31 -17.99
CA TYR A 19 3.15 6.18 -18.55
C TYR A 19 2.68 7.25 -17.55
N ARG A 20 3.51 7.59 -16.56
CA ARG A 20 3.15 8.51 -15.45
C ARG A 20 2.61 9.87 -15.91
N GLU A 21 3.14 10.41 -17.00
CA GLU A 21 2.72 11.71 -17.54
C GLU A 21 1.37 11.62 -18.25
N GLN A 22 1.16 10.56 -19.03
CA GLN A 22 -0.14 10.30 -19.67
C GLN A 22 -1.21 10.02 -18.62
N LEU A 23 -0.91 9.19 -17.63
CA LEU A 23 -1.84 8.89 -16.52
C LEU A 23 -2.20 10.16 -15.74
N GLY A 24 -1.24 11.05 -15.51
CA GLY A 24 -1.52 12.33 -14.87
C GLY A 24 -2.45 13.23 -15.69
N ASN A 25 -2.24 13.28 -17.00
CA ASN A 25 -3.10 14.02 -17.92
C ASN A 25 -4.51 13.40 -18.06
N PHE A 26 -4.63 12.07 -17.96
CA PHE A 26 -5.91 11.37 -18.03
C PHE A 26 -6.72 11.46 -16.72
N MET A 27 -6.05 11.40 -15.56
CA MET A 27 -6.73 11.49 -14.26
C MET A 27 -7.17 12.92 -13.91
N GLY A 28 -6.49 13.91 -14.47
CA GLY A 28 -6.72 15.32 -14.14
C GLY A 28 -6.13 15.70 -12.77
N GLU A 29 -5.91 16.99 -12.57
CA GLU A 29 -5.45 17.54 -11.28
C GLU A 29 -6.63 17.71 -10.33
N ALA A 30 -6.75 16.84 -9.32
CA ALA A 30 -7.61 17.14 -8.19
C ALA A 30 -6.87 18.02 -7.17
N ASP A 31 -7.59 18.95 -6.52
CA ASP A 31 -6.99 19.95 -5.62
C ASP A 31 -6.13 19.32 -4.50
N TRP A 32 -6.52 18.15 -3.99
CA TRP A 32 -5.79 17.48 -2.93
C TRP A 32 -4.47 16.84 -3.41
N MET A 33 -4.33 16.54 -4.70
CA MET A 33 -3.10 15.97 -5.25
C MET A 33 -1.96 16.99 -5.20
N ARG A 34 -2.28 18.29 -5.17
CA ARG A 34 -1.28 19.36 -5.00
C ARG A 34 -0.54 19.26 -3.67
N TYR A 35 -1.19 18.79 -2.59
CA TYR A 35 -0.53 18.58 -1.29
C TYR A 35 0.53 17.47 -1.31
N VAL A 36 0.44 16.54 -2.26
CA VAL A 36 1.36 15.40 -2.41
C VAL A 36 2.47 15.69 -3.44
N GLY A 37 2.51 16.92 -3.98
CA GLY A 37 3.45 17.32 -5.03
C GLY A 37 2.89 17.18 -6.45
N GLY A 38 1.57 17.19 -6.61
CA GLY A 38 0.86 17.10 -7.88
C GLY A 38 0.60 15.66 -8.34
N VAL A 39 -0.11 15.53 -9.47
CA VAL A 39 -0.52 14.22 -10.01
C VAL A 39 0.68 13.36 -10.36
N TYR A 40 1.76 13.97 -10.85
CA TYR A 40 3.00 13.28 -11.20
C TYR A 40 3.56 12.50 -10.01
N ASN A 41 3.72 13.19 -8.87
CA ASN A 41 4.30 12.59 -7.68
C ASN A 41 3.33 11.59 -7.03
N PHE A 42 2.03 11.89 -7.10
CA PHE A 42 0.97 10.97 -6.67
C PHE A 42 1.01 9.64 -7.44
N VAL A 43 1.13 9.67 -8.77
CA VAL A 43 1.21 8.45 -9.60
C VAL A 43 2.45 7.64 -9.26
N ILE A 44 3.58 8.28 -8.97
CA ILE A 44 4.80 7.61 -8.53
C ILE A 44 4.58 6.90 -7.18
N VAL A 45 4.03 7.61 -6.19
CA VAL A 45 3.73 7.03 -4.87
C VAL A 45 2.78 5.84 -4.99
N LEU A 46 1.73 5.98 -5.80
CA LEU A 46 0.76 4.93 -6.04
C LEU A 46 1.40 3.70 -6.72
N ALA A 47 2.25 3.92 -7.73
CA ALA A 47 2.95 2.83 -8.41
C ALA A 47 3.91 2.09 -7.47
N ILE A 48 4.66 2.81 -6.63
CA ILE A 48 5.54 2.23 -5.62
C ILE A 48 4.73 1.39 -4.61
N PHE A 49 3.59 1.92 -4.16
CA PHE A 49 2.70 1.21 -3.25
C PHE A 49 2.18 -0.10 -3.86
N VAL A 50 1.68 -0.05 -5.09
CA VAL A 50 1.20 -1.25 -5.81
C VAL A 50 2.32 -2.26 -6.00
N PHE A 51 3.53 -1.81 -6.34
CA PHE A 51 4.69 -2.69 -6.48
C PHE A 51 5.02 -3.45 -5.20
N PHE A 52 5.14 -2.74 -4.06
CA PHE A 52 5.41 -3.35 -2.77
C PHE A 52 4.25 -4.24 -2.30
N TRP A 53 3.00 -3.84 -2.55
CA TRP A 53 1.83 -4.67 -2.28
C TRP A 53 1.93 -5.99 -3.03
N SER A 54 2.22 -5.94 -4.34
CA SER A 54 2.31 -7.13 -5.16
C SER A 54 3.44 -8.06 -4.71
N ILE A 55 4.60 -7.52 -4.32
CA ILE A 55 5.69 -8.32 -3.74
C ILE A 55 5.28 -8.94 -2.40
N ALA A 56 4.65 -8.16 -1.52
CA ALA A 56 4.19 -8.64 -0.22
C ALA A 56 3.13 -9.75 -0.38
N SER A 57 2.21 -9.59 -1.33
CA SER A 57 1.20 -10.59 -1.66
C SER A 57 1.78 -11.86 -2.27
N LEU A 58 2.90 -11.78 -3.00
CA LEU A 58 3.57 -12.94 -3.57
C LEU A 58 4.37 -13.72 -2.52
N THR A 59 4.96 -13.02 -1.55
CA THR A 59 5.76 -13.59 -0.47
C THR A 59 4.94 -13.96 0.78
N GLY A 60 3.63 -13.66 0.79
CA GLY A 60 2.76 -13.88 1.96
C GLY A 60 3.05 -12.94 3.13
N THR A 61 3.77 -11.84 2.90
CA THR A 61 4.19 -10.87 3.92
C THR A 61 3.31 -9.62 4.00
N THR A 62 2.09 -9.69 3.44
CA THR A 62 1.10 -8.60 3.41
C THR A 62 0.89 -7.97 4.79
N GLU A 63 0.90 -8.77 5.87
CA GLU A 63 0.76 -8.29 7.24
C GLU A 63 1.85 -7.29 7.67
N TYR A 64 3.09 -7.48 7.20
CA TYR A 64 4.20 -6.57 7.50
C TYR A 64 4.04 -5.22 6.79
N LEU A 65 3.42 -5.21 5.61
CA LEU A 65 3.13 -3.99 4.86
C LEU A 65 2.07 -3.13 5.57
N PHE A 66 1.07 -3.76 6.21
CA PHE A 66 0.00 -3.05 6.92
C PHE A 66 0.26 -2.79 8.40
N LYS A 67 1.26 -3.42 9.02
CA LYS A 67 1.66 -3.17 10.42
C LYS A 67 1.77 -1.69 10.81
N PRO A 68 2.47 -0.81 10.06
CA PRO A 68 2.53 0.61 10.42
C PRO A 68 1.17 1.32 10.31
N PHE A 69 0.30 0.90 9.39
CA PHE A 69 -1.06 1.44 9.28
C PHE A 69 -1.96 0.96 10.42
N LEU A 70 -1.80 -0.28 10.88
CA LEU A 70 -2.51 -0.83 12.05
C LEU A 70 -2.11 -0.15 13.36
N TYR A 71 -0.87 0.32 13.48
CA TYR A 71 -0.41 1.10 14.64
C TYR A 71 -1.07 2.48 14.72
N LEU A 72 -1.48 3.03 13.57
CA LEU A 72 -2.15 4.33 13.49
C LEU A 72 -3.66 4.25 13.79
N LEU A 73 -4.26 3.05 13.72
CA LEU A 73 -5.67 2.82 14.05
C LEU A 73 -5.83 2.51 15.55
N PRO A 74 -6.55 3.34 16.32
CA PRO A 74 -6.80 3.08 17.74
C PRO A 74 -7.76 1.89 17.86
N GLY A 75 -7.21 0.69 18.06
CA GLY A 75 -8.00 -0.55 18.21
C GLY A 75 -7.34 -1.82 17.66
N GLY A 76 -6.24 -1.73 16.91
CA GLY A 76 -5.54 -2.89 16.33
C GLY A 76 -4.75 -3.75 17.32
N VAL A 77 -4.60 -3.29 18.57
CA VAL A 77 -3.89 -3.99 19.65
C VAL A 77 -4.84 -4.12 20.84
N ARG A 78 -5.86 -4.98 20.74
CA ARG A 78 -6.68 -5.33 21.89
C ARG A 78 -6.51 -6.82 22.21
N ASN A 79 -5.61 -7.06 23.16
CA ASN A 79 -5.49 -8.20 24.06
C ASN A 79 -5.09 -9.57 23.49
N SER A 80 -3.79 -9.79 23.38
CA SER A 80 -3.17 -11.10 23.62
C SER A 80 -1.92 -10.89 24.46
N GLY A 81 -2.00 -11.04 25.80
CA GLY A 81 -0.75 -11.18 26.55
C GLY A 81 -0.65 -10.77 28.01
N GLU A 82 -1.72 -10.47 28.75
CA GLU A 82 -1.61 -10.35 30.21
C GLU A 82 -2.55 -11.33 30.91
N GLN A 83 -2.20 -12.61 30.84
CA GLN A 83 -2.48 -13.49 31.96
C GLN A 83 -1.57 -13.03 33.10
N LEU A 84 -2.10 -12.22 34.01
CA LEU A 84 -1.45 -11.90 35.28
C LEU A 84 -1.27 -13.23 36.05
N PRO A 85 -0.04 -13.68 36.32
CA PRO A 85 0.16 -14.83 37.19
C PRO A 85 -0.07 -14.35 38.63
N GLY A 86 -1.15 -14.81 39.25
CA GLY A 86 -1.26 -14.80 40.71
C GLY A 86 -2.38 -13.98 41.34
N VAL A 87 -3.64 -14.22 40.95
CA VAL A 87 -4.75 -13.99 41.89
C VAL A 87 -5.62 -15.26 41.92
N GLN A 88 -5.40 -16.05 42.97
CA GLN A 88 -6.41 -16.96 43.53
C GLN A 88 -7.34 -16.15 44.43
#